data_AF-A0ABD1Z1H5-F1
#
_entry.id   AF-A0ABD1Z1H5-F1
#
_cell.length_a   1.000
_cell.length_b   1.000
_cell.length_c   1.000
_cell.angle_alpha   90.00
_cell.angle_beta   90.00
_cell.angle_gamma   90.00
#
_symmetry.space_group_name_H-M   'P 1'
#
loop_
_entity.id
_entity.type
_entity.pdbx_description
1 polymer ?
#
loop_
_entity_poly.entity_id
_entity_poly.type
_entity_poly.pdbx_seq_one_letter_code
_entity_poly.pdbx_strand_id
1 'polypeptide(L)'
;MDTRWGEGNPVQHWGSAPYFSMFDDHKYLHWDNGVPATRRDYLFHSCYDDVGAGSNGGNKPLIVGEWSLSPRDENNAAFHINSPDAISWYGQWFATQLKDYEKQRGWVFWTWKTNWIGGRNDWRWGYQQAVKAGVISKNIDAVVAANVCKSCCGTLD
;
A
#
# COMPACT_ATOMS: atom_id res chain seq x y z
N MET A 1 4.83 -2.81 15.37
CA MET A 1 3.81 -1.80 15.11
C MET A 1 4.32 -0.41 15.43
N ASP A 2 4.12 0.54 14.53
CA ASP A 2 4.34 1.97 14.75
C ASP A 2 3.09 2.62 15.40
N THR A 3 3.15 3.93 15.70
CA THR A 3 2.03 4.66 16.34
C THR A 3 0.74 4.71 15.51
N ARG A 4 0.81 4.57 14.17
CA ARG A 4 -0.36 4.61 13.26
C ARG A 4 -1.27 3.41 13.44
N TRP A 5 -0.77 2.32 14.02
CA TRP A 5 -1.59 1.17 14.42
C TRP A 5 -2.67 1.52 15.46
N GLY A 6 -2.48 2.60 16.22
CA GLY A 6 -3.50 3.11 17.15
C GLY A 6 -3.49 2.48 18.56
N GLU A 7 -2.56 1.56 18.84
CA GLU A 7 -2.44 0.89 20.15
C GLU A 7 -1.50 1.62 21.15
N GLY A 8 -1.26 2.92 20.91
CA GLY A 8 -0.48 3.77 21.81
C GLY A 8 0.99 3.96 21.40
N ASN A 9 1.86 4.18 22.39
CA ASN A 9 3.27 4.52 22.16
C ASN A 9 4.17 3.26 22.17
N PRO A 10 4.69 2.81 21.01
CA PRO A 10 5.47 1.58 20.92
C PRO A 10 6.83 1.65 21.64
N VAL A 11 7.30 2.85 22.03
CA VAL A 11 8.57 3.05 22.73
C VAL A 11 8.42 3.36 24.22
N GLN A 12 7.19 3.36 24.76
CA GLN A 12 6.90 3.82 26.13
C GLN A 12 7.76 3.14 27.21
N HIS A 13 8.15 1.88 27.00
CA HIS A 13 8.93 1.09 27.96
C HIS A 13 10.36 0.82 27.48
N TRP A 14 10.79 1.48 26.40
CA TRP A 14 12.18 1.40 25.96
C TRP A 14 13.01 2.32 26.85
N GLY A 15 13.70 1.77 27.85
CA GLY A 15 14.63 2.56 28.65
C GLY A 15 15.72 3.21 27.77
N SER A 16 16.21 2.45 26.80
CA SER A 16 16.97 2.95 25.64
C SER A 16 16.48 2.23 24.38
N ALA A 17 16.56 2.89 23.22
CA ALA A 17 16.14 2.28 21.96
C ALA A 17 17.04 1.07 21.62
N PRO A 18 16.48 -0.13 21.36
CA PRO A 18 17.29 -1.28 20.98
C PRO A 18 18.04 -1.02 19.66
N TYR A 19 19.30 -1.46 19.57
CA TYR A 19 20.17 -1.17 18.41
C TYR A 19 19.62 -1.69 17.07
N PHE A 20 18.85 -2.78 17.08
CA PHE A 20 18.25 -3.40 15.89
C PHE A 20 16.72 -3.37 15.88
N SER A 21 16.09 -2.47 16.65
CA SER A 21 14.63 -2.33 16.57
C SER A 21 14.21 -1.65 15.26
N MET A 22 13.13 -2.13 14.69
CA MET A 22 12.44 -1.51 13.57
C MET A 22 10.94 -1.47 13.88
N PHE A 23 10.27 -0.42 13.42
CA PHE A 23 8.82 -0.35 13.45
C PHE A 23 8.23 -1.05 12.23
N ASP A 24 6.96 -1.39 12.36
CA ASP A 24 6.19 -2.07 11.32
C ASP A 24 4.85 -1.35 11.18
N ASP A 25 4.48 -0.96 9.96
CA ASP A 25 3.20 -0.36 9.61
C ASP A 25 2.42 -1.34 8.72
N HIS A 26 1.13 -1.49 8.99
CA HIS A 26 0.21 -2.26 8.16
C HIS A 26 -0.74 -1.29 7.45
N LYS A 27 -0.61 -1.15 6.14
CA LYS A 27 -1.39 -0.19 5.36
C LYS A 27 -2.44 -0.87 4.49
N TYR A 28 -3.70 -0.78 4.92
CA TYR A 28 -4.85 -1.29 4.17
C TYR A 28 -5.91 -0.20 3.99
N LEU A 29 -6.15 0.20 2.73
CA LEU A 29 -7.29 1.06 2.40
C LEU A 29 -8.63 0.28 2.33
N HIS A 30 -8.59 -1.05 2.47
CA HIS A 30 -9.78 -1.90 2.54
C HIS A 30 -10.68 -1.55 3.74
N TRP A 31 -10.08 -1.35 4.91
CA TRP A 31 -10.79 -1.07 6.18
C TRP A 31 -10.68 0.40 6.62
N ASP A 32 -9.97 1.23 5.86
CA ASP A 32 -9.79 2.64 6.18
C ASP A 32 -11.08 3.41 5.87
N ASN A 33 -11.75 3.92 6.91
CA ASN A 33 -12.96 4.74 6.78
C ASN A 33 -12.65 6.25 6.63
N GLY A 34 -11.39 6.65 6.81
CA GLY A 34 -10.93 8.03 6.66
C GLY A 34 -10.72 8.44 5.19
N VAL A 35 -10.57 7.46 4.29
CA VAL A 35 -10.40 7.70 2.85
C VAL A 35 -11.71 7.40 2.12
N PRO A 36 -12.23 8.31 1.27
CA PRO A 36 -13.36 8.00 0.40
C PRO A 36 -13.03 6.84 -0.53
N ALA A 37 -13.98 5.90 -0.71
CA ALA A 37 -13.80 4.72 -1.54
C ALA A 37 -13.96 5.03 -3.03
N THR A 38 -13.09 5.91 -3.54
CA THR A 38 -13.03 6.25 -4.97
C THR A 38 -11.64 5.98 -5.50
N ARG A 39 -11.57 5.65 -6.79
CA ARG A 39 -10.30 5.43 -7.49
C ARG A 39 -9.35 6.63 -7.40
N ARG A 40 -9.90 7.85 -7.47
CA ARG A 40 -9.13 9.11 -7.35
C ARG A 40 -8.58 9.27 -5.94
N ASP A 41 -9.40 9.08 -4.93
CA ASP A 41 -9.01 9.28 -3.53
C ASP A 41 -7.98 8.24 -3.08
N TYR A 42 -8.04 6.99 -3.56
CA TYR A 42 -6.99 6.00 -3.27
C TYR A 42 -5.66 6.32 -3.95
N LEU A 43 -5.66 6.75 -5.21
CA LEU A 43 -4.43 7.19 -5.88
C LEU A 43 -3.82 8.40 -5.16
N PHE A 44 -4.65 9.39 -4.84
CA PHE A 44 -4.23 10.60 -4.13
C PHE A 44 -3.69 10.28 -2.75
N HIS A 45 -4.44 9.52 -1.94
CA HIS A 45 -4.05 9.11 -0.61
C HIS A 45 -2.71 8.37 -0.65
N SER A 46 -2.57 7.33 -1.47
CA SER A 46 -1.32 6.57 -1.57
C SER A 46 -0.11 7.40 -2.03
N CYS A 47 -0.32 8.53 -2.72
CA CYS A 47 0.75 9.45 -3.08
C CYS A 47 1.21 10.37 -1.94
N TYR A 48 0.32 10.68 -0.99
CA TYR A 48 0.49 11.79 -0.03
C TYR A 48 0.23 11.40 1.43
N ASP A 49 -0.02 10.13 1.74
CA ASP A 49 -0.21 9.60 3.11
C ASP A 49 1.08 9.63 3.95
N ASP A 50 2.23 9.75 3.28
CA ASP A 50 3.55 9.88 3.88
C ASP A 50 3.85 8.82 4.96
N VAL A 51 3.40 7.57 4.74
CA VAL A 51 3.78 6.40 5.57
C VAL A 51 5.29 6.29 5.60
N GLY A 52 5.92 6.41 4.44
CA GLY A 52 7.37 6.37 4.30
C GLY A 52 8.09 7.63 4.82
N ALA A 53 7.40 8.70 5.21
CA ALA A 53 8.04 9.80 5.93
C ALA A 53 8.27 9.47 7.41
N GLY A 54 7.73 8.35 7.90
CA GLY A 54 7.56 8.06 9.31
C GLY A 54 6.31 8.77 9.83
N SER A 55 5.57 8.13 10.74
CA SER A 55 4.48 8.79 11.47
C SER A 55 4.95 10.12 12.08
N ASN A 56 4.00 11.00 12.41
CA ASN A 56 4.27 12.20 13.24
C ASN A 56 4.96 11.85 14.59
N GLY A 57 5.01 10.57 14.97
CA GLY A 57 5.71 10.05 16.15
C GLY A 57 7.20 9.71 15.93
N GLY A 58 7.76 9.95 14.74
CA GLY A 58 9.18 9.72 14.48
C GLY A 58 9.59 8.24 14.47
N ASN A 59 8.64 7.32 14.23
CA ASN A 59 8.90 5.88 14.20
C ASN A 59 9.83 5.51 13.04
N LYS A 60 11.14 5.48 13.30
CA LYS A 60 12.19 5.07 12.36
C LYS A 60 13.24 4.21 13.07
N PRO A 61 13.86 3.24 12.38
CA PRO A 61 13.54 2.78 11.02
C PRO A 61 12.17 2.08 10.95
N LEU A 62 11.52 2.11 9.79
CA LEU A 62 10.17 1.56 9.54
C LEU A 62 10.16 0.67 8.29
N ILE A 63 9.43 -0.44 8.33
CA ILE A 63 9.00 -1.20 7.15
C ILE A 63 7.48 -1.18 7.06
N VAL A 64 6.91 -1.22 5.86
CA VAL A 64 5.48 -1.53 5.67
C VAL A 64 5.33 -3.03 5.54
N GLY A 65 5.14 -3.74 6.66
CA GLY A 65 5.16 -5.20 6.74
C GLY A 65 3.93 -5.87 6.16
N GLU A 66 2.82 -5.15 6.02
CA GLU A 66 1.61 -5.68 5.38
C GLU A 66 0.82 -4.60 4.63
N TRP A 67 0.37 -4.96 3.43
CA TRP A 67 -0.53 -4.17 2.60
C TRP A 67 -1.04 -5.03 1.42
N SER A 68 -2.08 -4.57 0.71
CA SER A 68 -2.60 -5.27 -0.46
C SER A 68 -3.18 -4.30 -1.49
N LEU A 69 -3.69 -4.83 -2.60
CA LEU A 69 -4.43 -4.06 -3.60
C LEU A 69 -5.94 -4.18 -3.41
N SER A 70 -6.43 -4.51 -2.21
CA SER A 70 -7.88 -4.59 -2.00
C SER A 70 -8.46 -3.24 -1.54
N PRO A 71 -9.42 -2.67 -2.28
CA PRO A 71 -10.12 -1.47 -1.86
C PRO A 71 -11.31 -1.78 -0.94
N ARG A 72 -11.83 -0.77 -0.23
CA ARG A 72 -13.16 -0.87 0.38
C ARG A 72 -14.21 -1.10 -0.70
N ASP A 73 -15.16 -2.01 -0.42
CA ASP A 73 -16.18 -2.44 -1.38
C ASP A 73 -15.58 -2.96 -2.70
N GLU A 74 -14.67 -3.93 -2.56
CA GLU A 74 -13.91 -4.55 -3.66
C GLU A 74 -14.77 -5.21 -4.75
N ASN A 75 -16.09 -5.32 -4.56
CA ASN A 75 -17.03 -5.94 -5.49
C ASN A 75 -17.78 -4.95 -6.37
N ASN A 76 -17.72 -3.65 -6.11
CA ASN A 76 -18.42 -2.68 -6.95
C ASN A 76 -17.83 -2.58 -8.35
N ALA A 77 -18.61 -1.99 -9.27
CA ALA A 77 -18.22 -1.89 -10.68
C ALA A 77 -16.90 -1.12 -10.89
N ALA A 78 -16.60 -0.14 -10.04
CA ALA A 78 -15.36 0.62 -10.13
C ALA A 78 -14.14 -0.22 -9.71
N PHE A 79 -14.25 -1.11 -8.73
CA PHE A 79 -13.12 -1.85 -8.21
C PHE A 79 -13.07 -3.31 -8.66
N HIS A 80 -14.06 -3.78 -9.40
CA HIS A 80 -14.11 -5.16 -9.84
C HIS A 80 -12.88 -5.56 -10.66
N ILE A 81 -12.31 -6.72 -10.38
CA ILE A 81 -11.08 -7.22 -11.03
C ILE A 81 -11.25 -7.50 -12.53
N ASN A 82 -12.49 -7.62 -13.00
CA ASN A 82 -12.84 -7.83 -14.41
C ASN A 82 -13.22 -6.52 -15.13
N SER A 83 -13.14 -5.36 -14.47
CA SER A 83 -13.39 -4.10 -15.16
C SER A 83 -12.37 -3.91 -16.30
N PRO A 84 -12.76 -3.33 -17.45
CA PRO A 84 -11.90 -3.30 -18.66
C PRO A 84 -10.53 -2.65 -18.43
N ASP A 85 -10.44 -1.74 -17.46
CA ASP A 85 -9.24 -0.99 -17.12
C ASP A 85 -8.59 -1.43 -15.80
N ALA A 86 -9.07 -2.51 -15.17
CA ALA A 86 -8.63 -2.96 -13.85
C ALA A 86 -7.10 -3.11 -13.78
N ILE A 87 -6.51 -3.78 -14.77
CA ILE A 87 -5.05 -4.00 -14.79
C ILE A 87 -4.28 -2.66 -14.78
N SER A 88 -4.70 -1.72 -15.62
CA SER A 88 -4.04 -0.41 -15.71
C SER A 88 -4.22 0.43 -14.45
N TRP A 89 -5.43 0.47 -13.88
CA TRP A 89 -5.72 1.28 -12.70
C TRP A 89 -5.04 0.72 -11.44
N TYR A 90 -5.13 -0.60 -11.21
CA TYR A 90 -4.47 -1.22 -10.06
C TYR A 90 -2.95 -1.23 -10.21
N GLY A 91 -2.42 -1.29 -11.43
CA GLY A 91 -0.97 -1.13 -11.67
C GLY A 91 -0.50 0.29 -11.31
N GLN A 92 -1.29 1.32 -11.63
CA GLN A 92 -1.02 2.68 -11.16
C GLN A 92 -1.11 2.78 -9.64
N TRP A 93 -2.13 2.19 -9.02
CA TRP A 93 -2.31 2.24 -7.56
C TRP A 93 -1.25 1.44 -6.79
N PHE A 94 -0.75 0.35 -7.35
CA PHE A 94 0.43 -0.35 -6.85
C PHE A 94 1.65 0.57 -6.84
N ALA A 95 1.88 1.29 -7.95
CA ALA A 95 3.02 2.20 -8.07
C ALA A 95 2.96 3.39 -7.10
N THR A 96 1.77 3.96 -6.86
CA THR A 96 1.63 5.07 -5.91
C THR A 96 1.95 4.64 -4.48
N GLN A 97 1.52 3.44 -4.07
CA GLN A 97 1.86 2.85 -2.77
C GLN A 97 3.37 2.61 -2.63
N LEU A 98 4.01 1.98 -3.63
CA LEU A 98 5.46 1.74 -3.63
C LEU A 98 6.29 3.01 -3.48
N LYS A 99 5.91 4.08 -4.18
CA LYS A 99 6.62 5.37 -4.10
C LYS A 99 6.70 5.88 -2.66
N ASP A 100 5.65 5.66 -1.87
CA ASP A 100 5.65 6.05 -0.47
C ASP A 100 6.46 5.06 0.38
N TYR A 101 6.21 3.76 0.25
CA TYR A 101 6.81 2.75 1.14
C TYR A 101 8.34 2.62 0.96
N GLU A 102 8.85 2.87 -0.25
CA GLU A 102 10.30 2.89 -0.56
C GLU A 102 11.04 4.10 0.05
N LYS A 103 10.35 5.08 0.65
CA LYS A 103 11.03 6.17 1.39
C LYS A 103 11.68 5.68 2.71
N GLN A 104 11.39 4.47 3.20
CA GLN A 104 11.99 3.87 4.42
C GLN A 104 12.78 2.58 4.14
N ARG A 105 12.40 1.46 4.76
CA ARG A 105 13.07 0.14 4.62
C ARG A 105 12.32 -0.80 3.67
N GLY A 106 11.38 -0.27 2.90
CA GLY A 106 10.63 -1.01 1.89
C GLY A 106 9.32 -1.56 2.44
N TRP A 107 8.88 -2.66 1.84
CA TRP A 107 7.53 -3.16 1.97
C TRP A 107 7.46 -4.69 1.83
N VAL A 108 6.41 -5.29 2.39
CA VAL A 108 6.09 -6.71 2.26
C VAL A 108 4.62 -6.84 1.87
N PHE A 109 4.36 -7.36 0.68
CA PHE A 109 3.00 -7.51 0.15
C PHE A 109 2.28 -8.67 0.85
N TRP A 110 1.10 -8.41 1.39
CA TRP A 110 0.22 -9.43 1.93
C TRP A 110 -0.72 -9.96 0.84
N THR A 111 -0.51 -11.17 0.33
CA THR A 111 0.49 -12.21 0.67
C THR A 111 1.21 -12.71 -0.58
N TRP A 112 2.18 -13.61 -0.45
CA TRP A 112 2.88 -14.20 -1.60
C TRP A 112 1.91 -14.88 -2.58
N LYS A 113 1.00 -15.71 -2.07
CA LYS A 113 0.03 -16.46 -2.87
C LYS A 113 -1.29 -16.64 -2.14
N THR A 114 -2.38 -16.60 -2.90
CA THR A 114 -3.72 -16.99 -2.47
C THR A 114 -4.24 -18.12 -3.35
N ASN A 115 -5.10 -19.00 -2.82
CA ASN A 115 -5.73 -20.02 -3.65
C ASN A 115 -7.03 -19.47 -4.25
N TRP A 116 -8.05 -19.30 -3.42
CA TRP A 116 -9.33 -18.71 -3.79
C TRP A 116 -9.82 -17.86 -2.62
N ILE A 117 -10.22 -16.62 -2.90
CA ILE A 117 -10.81 -15.70 -1.92
C ILE A 117 -12.17 -15.30 -2.48
N GLY A 118 -13.23 -15.44 -1.67
CA GLY A 118 -14.59 -15.09 -2.09
C GLY A 118 -15.07 -15.83 -3.35
N GLY A 119 -14.59 -17.06 -3.57
CA GLY A 119 -14.95 -17.86 -4.75
C GLY A 119 -14.27 -17.43 -6.07
N ARG A 120 -13.25 -16.57 -6.02
CA ARG A 120 -12.46 -16.15 -7.19
C ARG A 120 -10.95 -16.20 -6.94
N ASN A 121 -10.19 -16.21 -8.04
CA ASN A 121 -8.75 -15.97 -8.03
C ASN A 121 -8.50 -14.46 -7.85
N ASP A 122 -8.59 -14.00 -6.60
CA ASP A 122 -8.47 -12.59 -6.27
C ASP A 122 -7.00 -12.17 -6.17
N TRP A 123 -6.50 -11.62 -7.27
CA TRP A 123 -5.11 -11.18 -7.36
C TRP A 123 -4.80 -9.97 -6.48
N ARG A 124 -5.80 -9.28 -5.92
CA ARG A 124 -5.57 -8.12 -5.05
C ARG A 124 -4.94 -8.48 -3.71
N TRP A 125 -5.05 -9.75 -3.32
CA TRP A 125 -4.52 -10.28 -2.07
C TRP A 125 -3.34 -11.25 -2.27
N GLY A 126 -2.93 -11.51 -3.53
CA GLY A 126 -1.88 -12.46 -3.85
C GLY A 126 -0.86 -11.89 -4.83
N TYR A 127 0.37 -11.65 -4.36
CA TYR A 127 1.45 -11.06 -5.17
C TYR A 127 1.73 -11.87 -6.44
N GLN A 128 1.86 -13.19 -6.32
CA GLN A 128 2.10 -14.06 -7.47
C GLN A 128 0.97 -13.96 -8.50
N GLN A 129 -0.28 -13.88 -8.04
CA GLN A 129 -1.46 -13.76 -8.88
C GLN A 129 -1.50 -12.39 -9.57
N ALA A 130 -1.17 -11.30 -8.87
CA ALA A 130 -1.11 -9.95 -9.43
C ALA A 130 -0.01 -9.81 -10.49
N VAL A 131 1.16 -10.45 -10.28
CA VAL A 131 2.22 -10.53 -11.30
C VAL A 131 1.74 -11.33 -12.52
N LYS A 132 1.06 -12.46 -12.31
CA LYS A 132 0.49 -13.27 -13.40
C LYS A 132 -0.59 -12.52 -14.19
N ALA A 133 -1.40 -11.71 -13.51
CA ALA A 133 -2.44 -10.88 -14.13
C ALA A 133 -1.88 -9.66 -14.87
N GLY A 134 -0.60 -9.32 -14.66
CA GLY A 134 0.04 -8.13 -15.26
C GLY A 134 -0.21 -6.83 -14.50
N VAL A 135 -0.80 -6.90 -13.31
CA VAL A 135 -1.02 -5.74 -12.43
C VAL A 135 0.29 -5.29 -11.80
N ILE A 136 1.06 -6.24 -11.27
CA ILE A 136 2.39 -5.99 -10.72
C ILE A 136 3.43 -6.29 -11.80
N SER A 137 4.21 -5.28 -12.15
CA SER A 137 5.33 -5.41 -13.09
C SER A 137 6.41 -6.34 -12.55
N LYS A 138 7.02 -7.14 -13.44
CA LYS A 138 8.23 -7.91 -13.11
C LYS A 138 9.49 -7.03 -13.01
N ASN A 139 9.41 -5.78 -13.48
CA ASN A 139 10.44 -4.77 -13.34
C ASN A 139 9.96 -3.72 -12.32
N ILE A 140 10.32 -3.93 -11.05
CA ILE A 140 9.93 -3.06 -9.93
C ILE A 140 10.68 -1.72 -9.99
N ASP A 141 11.94 -1.71 -10.43
CA ASP A 141 12.74 -0.47 -10.57
C ASP A 141 12.03 0.52 -11.50
N ALA A 142 11.45 0.04 -12.60
CA ALA A 142 10.65 0.87 -13.51
C ALA A 142 9.36 1.40 -12.87
N VAL A 143 8.75 0.65 -11.93
CA VAL A 143 7.56 1.09 -11.19
C VAL A 143 7.92 2.23 -10.24
N VAL A 144 9.01 2.09 -9.48
CA VAL A 144 9.47 3.11 -8.52
C VAL A 144 9.94 4.37 -9.24
N ALA A 145 10.59 4.23 -10.41
CA ALA A 145 11.03 5.36 -11.22
C ALA A 145 9.88 6.10 -11.93
N ALA A 146 8.70 5.49 -12.04
CA ALA A 146 7.56 6.09 -12.71
C ALA A 146 7.00 7.27 -11.90
N ASN A 147 6.79 8.42 -12.56
CA ASN A 147 6.26 9.62 -11.90
C ASN A 147 4.73 9.60 -11.73
N VAL A 148 4.20 8.47 -11.22
CA VAL A 148 2.77 8.15 -11.19
C VAL A 148 1.94 9.17 -10.40
N CYS A 149 2.49 9.73 -9.34
CA CYS A 149 1.80 10.73 -8.52
C CYS A 149 1.62 12.07 -9.24
N LYS A 150 2.57 12.46 -10.10
CA LYS A 150 2.43 13.67 -10.92
C LYS A 150 1.34 13.49 -11.98
N SER A 151 1.22 12.29 -12.54
CA SER A 151 0.22 11.99 -13.58
C SER A 151 -1.19 11.71 -13.05
N CYS A 152 -1.36 11.16 -11.84
CA CYS A 152 -2.68 10.82 -11.31
C CYS A 152 -3.41 12.01 -10.68
N CYS A 153 -2.64 12.97 -10.15
CA CYS A 153 -3.11 13.79 -9.05
C CYS A 153 -2.73 15.28 -9.17
N GLY A 154 -2.00 15.68 -10.22
CA GLY A 154 -1.50 17.04 -10.40
C GLY A 154 -0.37 17.41 -9.42
N THR A 155 0.31 18.54 -9.67
CA THR A 155 1.16 19.18 -8.65
C THR A 155 0.27 19.89 -7.65
N LEU A 156 0.61 19.80 -6.35
CA LEU A 156 0.12 20.73 -5.35
C LEU A 156 0.86 22.04 -5.62
N ASP A 157 0.16 22.99 -6.21
CA ASP A 157 0.61 24.38 -6.34
C ASP A 157 0.27 25.14 -5.04
#